data_AF-A0AAJ1VKF8-F1
#
_entry.id   AF-A0AAJ1VKF8-F1
#
_cell.length_a   1.000
_cell.length_b   1.000
_cell.length_c   1.000
_cell.angle_alpha   90.00
_cell.angle_beta   90.00
_cell.angle_gamma   90.00
#
_symmetry.space_group_name_H-M   'P 1'
#
loop_
_entity.id
_entity.type
_entity.pdbx_description
1 polymer ?
#
loop_
_entity_poly.entity_id
_entity_poly.type
_entity_poly.pdbx_seq_one_letter_code
_entity_poly.pdbx_strand_id
1 'polypeptide(L)'
;MKKFLLTATMLVGFVAIAQAQQGRVGINTTTPAATLDVVGTPTDATKPDALLVPRLTRGQLQAKDAVYTATQNGALAFVSSIADGAASGKAVNITATGFYYYDATNSVWVAVGGGGSATDTSIYLNDGTLAGNRTVTQNNNNLTFSTGTAKTIVNGNFQTQGAVYATSVRTYTGSSNVDWNSSDYLVVITNNAISGQLALPSPTGANTGRVLMIRNNTGGAVAPTNANGIAWPLNFPNLAGGSAAMFISDGTNWWNSASR
;
A
#
# COMPACT_ATOMS: atom_id res chain seq x y z
N MET A 1 51.60 11.25 -65.68
CA MET A 1 50.50 12.14 -65.24
C MET A 1 49.21 11.38 -64.88
N LYS A 2 48.67 10.49 -65.73
CA LYS A 2 47.42 9.74 -65.43
C LYS A 2 47.48 8.87 -64.16
N LYS A 3 48.63 8.23 -63.86
CA LYS A 3 48.80 7.38 -62.67
C LYS A 3 48.82 8.17 -61.35
N PHE A 4 49.42 9.36 -61.33
CA PHE A 4 49.45 10.24 -60.14
C PHE A 4 48.10 10.90 -59.85
N LEU A 5 47.31 11.16 -60.89
CA LEU A 5 45.96 11.70 -60.73
C LEU A 5 45.00 10.69 -60.08
N LEU A 6 45.16 9.40 -60.41
CA LEU A 6 44.34 8.31 -59.87
C LEU A 6 44.64 8.04 -58.38
N THR A 7 45.92 8.09 -57.97
CA THR A 7 46.30 7.94 -56.56
C THR A 7 45.87 9.14 -55.72
N ALA A 8 45.94 10.35 -56.27
CA ALA A 8 45.47 11.55 -55.59
C ALA A 8 43.94 11.55 -55.38
N THR A 9 43.15 11.12 -56.37
CA THR A 9 41.69 11.01 -56.22
C THR A 9 41.28 9.89 -55.26
N MET A 10 41.98 8.76 -55.24
CA MET A 10 41.73 7.71 -54.24
C MET A 10 42.07 8.16 -52.82
N LEU A 11 43.16 8.92 -52.62
CA LEU A 11 43.55 9.43 -51.30
C LEU A 11 42.54 10.47 -50.76
N VAL A 12 42.08 11.39 -51.61
CA VAL A 12 41.03 12.36 -51.24
C VAL A 12 39.68 11.65 -50.99
N GLY A 13 39.36 10.62 -51.78
CA GLY A 13 38.18 9.77 -51.55
C GLY A 13 38.21 9.02 -50.23
N PHE A 14 39.37 8.51 -49.80
CA PHE A 14 39.53 7.82 -48.51
C PHE A 14 39.42 8.77 -47.31
N VAL A 15 39.98 9.99 -47.43
CA VAL A 15 39.90 11.00 -46.35
C VAL A 15 38.47 11.54 -46.22
N ALA A 16 37.71 11.67 -47.31
CA ALA A 16 36.30 12.08 -47.26
C ALA A 16 35.39 11.06 -46.55
N ILE A 17 35.70 9.75 -46.64
CA ILE A 17 34.97 8.69 -45.93
C ILE A 17 35.40 8.62 -44.45
N ALA A 18 36.63 9.05 -44.13
CA ALA A 18 37.14 9.12 -42.74
C ALA A 18 36.53 10.27 -41.92
N GLN A 19 35.97 11.31 -42.56
CA GLN A 19 35.39 12.47 -41.89
C GLN A 19 33.96 12.25 -41.34
N ALA A 20 33.47 11.00 -41.26
CA ALA A 20 32.29 10.66 -40.44
C ALA A 20 32.51 10.86 -38.92
N GLN A 21 33.70 11.33 -38.51
CA GLN A 21 34.07 11.52 -37.11
C GLN A 21 33.70 12.87 -36.50
N GLN A 22 33.13 13.82 -37.23
CA GLN A 22 32.73 15.09 -36.62
C GLN A 22 31.21 15.26 -36.64
N GLY A 23 30.58 14.64 -35.64
CA GLY A 23 29.26 15.02 -35.14
C GLY A 23 28.31 13.85 -34.94
N ARG A 24 28.11 12.99 -35.95
CA ARG A 24 27.05 11.96 -35.95
C ARG A 24 27.37 10.77 -36.86
N VAL A 25 26.99 9.58 -36.42
CA VAL A 25 27.09 8.31 -37.15
C VAL A 25 25.69 7.83 -37.53
N GLY A 26 25.45 7.60 -38.82
CA GLY A 26 24.22 7.02 -39.32
C GLY A 26 24.40 5.57 -39.75
N ILE A 27 23.48 4.70 -39.38
CA ILE A 27 23.31 3.36 -39.94
C ILE A 27 21.99 3.36 -40.70
N ASN A 28 22.06 3.08 -42.01
CA ASN A 28 20.91 3.08 -42.92
C ASN A 28 20.21 4.47 -43.04
N THR A 29 20.93 5.56 -42.73
CA THR A 29 20.49 6.95 -42.93
C THR A 29 21.68 7.85 -43.28
N THR A 30 21.49 8.80 -44.20
CA THR A 30 22.51 9.80 -44.57
C THR A 30 22.35 11.12 -43.82
N THR A 31 21.27 11.28 -43.05
CA THR A 31 20.97 12.49 -42.27
C THR A 31 20.68 12.12 -40.81
N PRO A 32 21.69 11.73 -40.02
CA PRO A 32 21.49 11.30 -38.64
C PRO A 32 20.91 12.41 -37.76
N ALA A 33 19.85 12.10 -37.00
CA ALA A 33 19.23 13.05 -36.06
C ALA A 33 19.94 13.10 -34.69
N ALA A 34 20.72 12.08 -34.35
CA ALA A 34 21.48 11.97 -33.10
C ALA A 34 22.95 11.57 -33.35
N THR A 35 23.78 11.53 -32.30
CA THR A 35 25.20 11.11 -32.41
C THR A 35 25.35 9.69 -32.97
N LEU A 36 24.40 8.80 -32.68
CA LEU A 36 24.21 7.53 -33.38
C LEU A 36 22.74 7.43 -33.75
N ASP A 37 22.43 7.28 -35.04
CA ASP A 37 21.08 7.11 -35.57
C ASP A 37 21.01 5.81 -36.38
N VAL A 38 20.14 4.88 -35.96
CA VAL A 38 19.97 3.57 -36.58
C VAL A 38 18.55 3.48 -37.10
N VAL A 39 18.38 3.58 -38.41
CA VAL A 39 17.07 3.55 -39.06
C VAL A 39 16.77 2.15 -39.57
N GLY A 40 15.64 1.57 -39.16
CA GLY A 40 15.20 0.25 -39.62
C GLY A 40 14.68 0.25 -41.06
N THR A 41 14.32 -0.94 -41.55
CA THR A 41 13.71 -1.20 -42.85
C THR A 41 12.33 -1.85 -42.67
N PRO A 42 11.32 -1.09 -42.21
CA PRO A 42 10.09 -1.65 -41.62
C PRO A 42 9.21 -2.48 -42.58
N THR A 43 9.43 -2.38 -43.89
CA THR A 43 8.69 -3.15 -44.91
C THR A 43 9.42 -4.42 -45.36
N ASP A 44 10.67 -4.63 -44.97
CA ASP A 44 11.48 -5.79 -45.32
C ASP A 44 11.48 -6.81 -44.17
N ALA A 45 10.55 -7.76 -44.23
CA ALA A 45 10.39 -8.79 -43.20
C ALA A 45 11.58 -9.76 -43.08
N THR A 46 12.60 -9.66 -43.93
CA THR A 46 13.81 -10.48 -43.87
C THR A 46 14.95 -9.82 -43.08
N LYS A 47 14.78 -8.55 -42.68
CA LYS A 47 15.80 -7.77 -41.98
C LYS A 47 15.50 -7.65 -40.48
N PRO A 48 16.39 -8.15 -39.61
CA PRO A 48 16.25 -8.00 -38.17
C PRO A 48 16.72 -6.60 -37.73
N ASP A 49 15.83 -5.62 -37.83
CA ASP A 49 16.08 -4.24 -37.37
C ASP A 49 16.28 -4.22 -35.83
N ALA A 50 17.52 -4.07 -35.37
CA ALA A 50 17.84 -3.99 -33.94
C ALA A 50 19.23 -3.37 -33.69
N LEU A 51 19.44 -2.88 -32.47
CA LEU A 51 20.77 -2.60 -31.94
C LEU A 51 21.23 -3.76 -31.06
N LEU A 52 22.27 -4.48 -31.47
CA LEU A 52 22.94 -5.46 -30.62
C LEU A 52 24.01 -4.79 -29.76
N VAL A 53 23.77 -4.73 -28.44
CA VAL A 53 24.74 -4.30 -27.44
C VAL A 53 25.70 -5.45 -27.05
N PRO A 54 26.82 -5.18 -26.35
CA PRO A 54 27.65 -6.24 -25.80
C PRO A 54 26.85 -7.22 -24.93
N ARG A 55 26.97 -8.52 -25.23
CA ARG A 55 26.37 -9.61 -24.46
C ARG A 55 27.45 -10.28 -23.63
N LEU A 56 27.31 -10.23 -22.31
CA LEU A 56 28.31 -10.72 -21.37
C LEU A 56 27.61 -11.57 -20.30
N THR A 57 28.28 -12.60 -19.79
CA THR A 57 27.82 -13.27 -18.58
C THR A 57 28.11 -12.40 -17.35
N ARG A 58 27.47 -12.69 -16.22
CA ARG A 58 27.77 -11.97 -14.96
C ARG A 58 29.24 -12.11 -14.58
N GLY A 59 29.81 -13.30 -14.68
CA GLY A 59 31.23 -13.54 -14.41
C GLY A 59 32.17 -12.72 -15.32
N GLN A 60 31.82 -12.57 -16.61
CA GLN A 60 32.60 -11.75 -17.54
C GLN A 60 32.54 -10.25 -17.23
N LEU A 61 31.41 -9.75 -16.74
CA LEU A 61 31.31 -8.36 -16.28
C LEU A 61 32.15 -8.14 -15.02
N GLN A 62 32.11 -9.07 -14.06
CA GLN A 62 32.95 -9.01 -12.85
C GLN A 62 34.45 -9.03 -13.16
N ALA A 63 34.87 -9.85 -14.12
CA ALA A 63 36.25 -9.87 -14.59
C ALA A 63 36.72 -8.53 -15.17
N LYS A 64 35.78 -7.64 -15.52
CA LYS A 64 36.02 -6.28 -16.03
C LYS A 64 35.78 -5.20 -14.97
N ASP A 65 35.57 -5.54 -13.70
CA ASP A 65 35.26 -4.57 -12.65
C ASP A 65 36.29 -3.43 -12.56
N ALA A 66 37.57 -3.73 -12.77
CA ALA A 66 38.65 -2.73 -12.71
C ALA A 66 38.56 -1.66 -13.81
N VAL A 67 37.94 -1.95 -14.96
CA VAL A 67 37.89 -1.03 -16.12
C VAL A 67 36.57 -0.29 -16.25
N TYR A 68 35.52 -0.70 -15.53
CA TYR A 68 34.28 0.07 -15.44
C TYR A 68 34.45 1.19 -14.41
N THR A 69 34.87 2.37 -14.87
CA THR A 69 35.11 3.56 -14.03
C THR A 69 34.10 4.66 -14.35
N ALA A 70 34.31 5.88 -13.83
CA ALA A 70 33.41 7.01 -14.07
C ALA A 70 33.13 7.26 -15.56
N THR A 71 34.09 7.00 -16.45
CA THR A 71 33.98 7.25 -17.90
C THR A 71 33.01 6.30 -18.60
N GLN A 72 32.69 5.15 -18.00
CA GLN A 72 31.74 4.17 -18.55
C GLN A 72 30.32 4.35 -17.99
N ASN A 73 30.05 5.42 -17.24
CA ASN A 73 28.72 5.66 -16.69
C ASN A 73 27.66 5.70 -17.81
N GLY A 74 26.57 4.96 -17.63
CA GLY A 74 25.52 4.78 -18.64
C GLY A 74 25.83 3.73 -19.72
N ALA A 75 26.95 3.01 -19.64
CA ALA A 75 27.24 1.91 -20.57
C ALA A 75 26.16 0.83 -20.47
N LEU A 76 25.55 0.48 -21.60
CA LEU A 76 24.49 -0.52 -21.70
C LEU A 76 25.07 -1.87 -22.14
N ALA A 77 24.72 -2.93 -21.41
CA ALA A 77 25.07 -4.31 -21.76
C ALA A 77 23.87 -5.23 -21.53
N PHE A 78 23.87 -6.36 -22.23
CA PHE A 78 22.92 -7.44 -21.96
C PHE A 78 23.63 -8.55 -21.21
N VAL A 79 23.12 -8.91 -20.03
CA VAL A 79 23.58 -10.05 -19.25
C VAL A 79 22.94 -11.31 -19.81
N SER A 80 23.74 -12.15 -20.46
CA SER A 80 23.28 -13.36 -21.14
C SER A 80 23.15 -14.59 -20.24
N SER A 81 23.83 -14.60 -19.09
CA SER A 81 23.76 -15.68 -18.11
C SER A 81 24.20 -15.19 -16.73
N ILE A 82 23.59 -15.75 -15.69
CA ILE A 82 23.95 -15.58 -14.28
C ILE A 82 24.47 -16.88 -13.65
N ALA A 83 24.71 -17.90 -14.47
CA ALA A 83 25.20 -19.19 -14.00
C ALA A 83 26.65 -19.10 -13.46
N ASP A 84 27.38 -18.07 -13.87
CA ASP A 84 28.74 -17.77 -13.41
C ASP A 84 28.81 -16.48 -12.57
N GLY A 85 29.94 -16.31 -11.89
CA GLY A 85 30.15 -15.17 -10.99
C GLY A 85 29.22 -15.18 -9.78
N ALA A 86 29.41 -14.22 -8.88
CA ALA A 86 28.54 -14.01 -7.72
C ALA A 86 27.77 -12.69 -7.87
N ALA A 87 26.59 -12.58 -7.27
CA ALA A 87 25.91 -11.28 -7.14
C ALA A 87 26.62 -10.44 -6.07
N SER A 88 27.77 -9.88 -6.41
CA SER A 88 28.62 -9.11 -5.50
C SER A 88 29.38 -8.00 -6.24
N GLY A 89 29.91 -7.04 -5.48
CA GLY A 89 30.64 -5.89 -6.01
C GLY A 89 29.77 -5.10 -6.99
N LYS A 90 30.32 -4.74 -8.14
CA LYS A 90 29.57 -3.99 -9.17
C LYS A 90 28.42 -4.80 -9.76
N ALA A 91 28.49 -6.12 -9.73
CA ALA A 91 27.47 -7.03 -10.26
C ALA A 91 26.38 -7.42 -9.24
N VAL A 92 26.32 -6.77 -8.07
CA VAL A 92 25.41 -7.15 -6.97
C VAL A 92 23.93 -7.19 -7.36
N ASN A 93 23.47 -6.30 -8.25
CA ASN A 93 22.08 -6.28 -8.70
C ASN A 93 21.81 -7.18 -9.93
N ILE A 94 22.81 -7.91 -10.42
CA ILE A 94 22.67 -8.83 -11.55
C ILE A 94 22.14 -10.18 -11.04
N THR A 95 20.83 -10.22 -10.80
CA THR A 95 20.10 -11.39 -10.27
C THR A 95 19.32 -12.17 -11.33
N ALA A 96 19.23 -11.64 -12.56
CA ALA A 96 18.58 -12.27 -13.70
C ALA A 96 19.32 -11.92 -15.00
N THR A 97 19.03 -12.66 -16.07
CA THR A 97 19.43 -12.24 -17.43
C THR A 97 18.60 -11.05 -17.87
N GLY A 98 19.19 -10.09 -18.57
CA GLY A 98 18.48 -8.89 -19.01
C GLY A 98 19.40 -7.76 -19.39
N PHE A 99 18.82 -6.60 -19.72
CA PHE A 99 19.60 -5.38 -19.96
C PHE A 99 20.00 -4.72 -18.64
N TYR A 100 21.25 -4.25 -18.59
CA TYR A 100 21.78 -3.51 -17.45
C TYR A 100 22.58 -2.29 -17.95
N TYR A 101 22.47 -1.17 -17.26
CA TYR A 101 23.38 -0.03 -17.43
C TYR A 101 24.36 0.05 -16.26
N TYR A 102 25.59 0.53 -16.51
CA TYR A 102 26.56 0.79 -15.46
C TYR A 102 26.27 2.14 -14.80
N ASP A 103 25.92 2.13 -13.53
CA ASP A 103 25.83 3.31 -12.67
C ASP A 103 27.16 3.51 -11.96
N ALA A 104 27.97 4.44 -12.47
CA ALA A 104 29.28 4.72 -11.89
C ALA A 104 29.21 5.41 -10.52
N THR A 105 28.15 6.19 -10.24
CA THR A 105 27.97 6.89 -8.97
C THR A 105 27.79 5.89 -7.83
N ASN A 106 26.98 4.87 -8.07
CA ASN A 106 26.77 3.79 -7.10
C ASN A 106 27.73 2.62 -7.28
N SER A 107 28.58 2.67 -8.32
CA SER A 107 29.51 1.60 -8.71
C SER A 107 28.81 0.23 -8.83
N VAL A 108 27.66 0.20 -9.49
CA VAL A 108 26.87 -1.02 -9.69
C VAL A 108 26.25 -1.07 -11.08
N TRP A 109 25.98 -2.28 -11.56
CA TRP A 109 25.09 -2.51 -12.69
C TRP A 109 23.65 -2.43 -12.23
N VAL A 110 22.79 -1.74 -12.98
CA VAL A 110 21.38 -1.54 -12.67
C VAL A 110 20.53 -2.05 -13.83
N ALA A 111 19.51 -2.84 -13.54
CA ALA A 111 18.66 -3.43 -14.57
C ALA A 111 17.86 -2.35 -15.32
N VAL A 112 17.86 -2.41 -16.65
CA VAL A 112 17.01 -1.56 -17.50
C VAL A 112 15.68 -2.28 -17.67
N GLY A 113 14.60 -1.69 -17.14
CA GLY A 113 13.27 -2.27 -17.26
C GLY A 113 12.95 -3.39 -16.27
N GLY A 114 13.47 -3.32 -15.04
CA GLY A 114 12.98 -4.17 -13.94
C GLY A 114 13.33 -5.64 -14.10
N GLY A 115 14.62 -5.96 -14.22
CA GLY A 115 15.15 -7.34 -14.19
C GLY A 115 14.89 -8.11 -12.89
N GLY A 116 14.18 -7.52 -11.93
CA GLY A 116 13.25 -8.24 -11.09
C GLY A 116 11.90 -7.57 -11.31
N SER A 117 10.87 -8.36 -11.58
CA SER A 117 9.51 -7.92 -11.27
C SER A 117 9.56 -7.53 -9.79
N ALA A 118 9.74 -6.24 -9.49
CA ALA A 118 9.41 -5.74 -8.19
C ALA A 118 7.94 -6.09 -8.09
N THR A 119 7.64 -7.14 -7.31
CA THR A 119 6.27 -7.58 -7.10
C THR A 119 5.53 -6.35 -6.64
N ASP A 120 4.66 -5.82 -7.48
CA ASP A 120 3.87 -4.67 -7.13
C ASP A 120 3.01 -5.06 -5.93
N THR A 121 3.41 -4.60 -4.75
CA THR A 121 2.72 -4.85 -3.49
C THR A 121 1.55 -3.89 -3.29
N SER A 122 1.27 -3.03 -4.27
CA SER A 122 0.16 -2.09 -4.20
C SER A 122 -1.17 -2.83 -4.23
N ILE A 123 -2.09 -2.43 -3.37
CA ILE A 123 -3.49 -2.87 -3.43
C ILE A 123 -4.18 -2.21 -4.64
N TYR A 124 -3.64 -1.07 -5.11
CA TYR A 124 -4.13 -0.29 -6.23
C TYR A 124 -3.03 0.62 -6.80
N LEU A 125 -2.82 0.62 -8.11
CA LEU A 125 -1.77 1.42 -8.77
C LEU A 125 -2.34 2.62 -9.57
N ASN A 126 -3.54 2.48 -10.13
CA ASN A 126 -4.18 3.48 -11.00
C ASN A 126 -5.70 3.45 -10.83
N ASP A 127 -6.35 4.61 -10.97
CA ASP A 127 -7.82 4.75 -11.00
C ASP A 127 -8.46 3.89 -12.11
N GLY A 128 -9.55 3.17 -11.78
CA GLY A 128 -10.24 2.27 -12.70
C GLY A 128 -11.19 1.26 -12.04
N THR A 129 -11.54 0.21 -12.78
CA THR A 129 -12.40 -0.89 -12.30
C THR A 129 -11.58 -2.18 -12.19
N LEU A 130 -11.75 -2.93 -11.11
CA LEU A 130 -11.14 -4.26 -10.99
C LEU A 130 -11.81 -5.22 -11.99
N ALA A 131 -11.02 -5.90 -12.83
CA ALA A 131 -11.51 -6.89 -13.78
C ALA A 131 -11.94 -8.23 -13.14
N GLY A 132 -11.68 -8.39 -11.83
CA GLY A 132 -12.04 -9.56 -11.05
C GLY A 132 -11.75 -9.38 -9.56
N ASN A 133 -12.14 -10.36 -8.75
CA ASN A 133 -11.97 -10.28 -7.29
C ASN A 133 -10.48 -10.32 -6.91
N ARG A 134 -10.08 -9.44 -5.99
CA ARG A 134 -8.74 -9.43 -5.38
C ARG A 134 -8.84 -9.95 -3.94
N THR A 135 -8.01 -10.92 -3.59
CA THR A 135 -7.85 -11.37 -2.19
C THR A 135 -6.57 -10.78 -1.62
N VAL A 136 -6.68 -10.04 -0.51
CA VAL A 136 -5.53 -9.49 0.23
C VAL A 136 -5.24 -10.39 1.44
N THR A 137 -4.08 -11.03 1.47
CA THR A 137 -3.64 -11.86 2.61
C THR A 137 -2.82 -11.00 3.58
N GLN A 138 -3.39 -10.63 4.72
CA GLN A 138 -2.76 -9.70 5.66
C GLN A 138 -1.88 -10.38 6.73
N ASN A 139 -1.97 -11.71 6.87
CA ASN A 139 -1.40 -12.45 7.99
C ASN A 139 -1.80 -11.77 9.33
N ASN A 140 -0.83 -11.37 10.15
CA ASN A 140 -1.05 -10.69 11.43
C ASN A 140 -0.99 -9.15 11.32
N ASN A 141 -1.00 -8.59 10.11
CA ASN A 141 -0.93 -7.15 9.89
C ASN A 141 -2.32 -6.53 9.76
N ASN A 142 -2.42 -5.22 10.06
CA ASN A 142 -3.64 -4.45 9.88
C ASN A 142 -3.63 -3.71 8.53
N LEU A 143 -4.72 -3.79 7.77
CA LEU A 143 -5.01 -2.84 6.69
C LEU A 143 -5.70 -1.60 7.27
N THR A 144 -4.96 -0.51 7.39
CA THR A 144 -5.45 0.76 7.93
C THR A 144 -5.58 1.80 6.82
N PHE A 145 -6.77 2.39 6.66
CA PHE A 145 -6.99 3.55 5.79
C PHE A 145 -6.86 4.83 6.63
N SER A 146 -5.65 5.39 6.71
CA SER A 146 -5.41 6.63 7.46
C SER A 146 -5.41 7.84 6.55
N THR A 147 -6.55 8.52 6.44
CA THR A 147 -6.60 9.92 6.02
C THR A 147 -7.47 10.68 7.01
N GLY A 148 -7.17 11.96 7.24
CA GLY A 148 -7.86 12.80 8.24
C GLY A 148 -9.37 12.96 8.05
N THR A 149 -9.92 12.42 6.94
CA THR A 149 -11.34 12.41 6.56
C THR A 149 -11.81 11.04 6.04
N ALA A 150 -11.07 9.96 6.30
CA ALA A 150 -11.34 8.63 5.73
C ALA A 150 -12.78 8.14 6.02
N LYS A 151 -13.53 7.86 4.94
CA LYS A 151 -14.79 7.12 4.98
C LYS A 151 -14.59 5.79 4.24
N THR A 152 -14.82 4.67 4.90
CA THR A 152 -15.05 3.40 4.20
C THR A 152 -16.47 3.41 3.68
N ILE A 153 -16.65 3.62 2.37
CA ILE A 153 -17.97 3.54 1.72
C ILE A 153 -18.15 2.10 1.23
N VAL A 154 -19.04 1.35 1.88
CA VAL A 154 -19.48 0.02 1.41
C VAL A 154 -20.84 0.21 0.75
N ASN A 155 -20.89 0.12 -0.59
CA ASN A 155 -22.14 0.20 -1.33
C ASN A 155 -22.83 -1.18 -1.35
N GLY A 156 -23.38 -1.57 -0.20
CA GLY A 156 -23.98 -2.89 0.04
C GLY A 156 -23.99 -3.26 1.53
N ASN A 157 -24.08 -4.55 1.84
CA ASN A 157 -24.09 -5.03 3.22
C ASN A 157 -22.67 -5.10 3.80
N PHE A 158 -22.44 -4.43 4.93
CA PHE A 158 -21.22 -4.60 5.72
C PHE A 158 -21.41 -5.77 6.69
N GLN A 159 -20.88 -6.95 6.32
CA GLN A 159 -20.94 -8.15 7.15
C GLN A 159 -19.71 -8.20 8.07
N THR A 160 -19.95 -8.20 9.37
CA THR A 160 -18.92 -8.38 10.39
C THR A 160 -19.29 -9.56 11.27
N GLN A 161 -18.29 -10.35 11.68
CA GLN A 161 -18.51 -11.47 12.61
C GLN A 161 -18.86 -11.02 14.04
N GLY A 162 -18.74 -9.71 14.33
CA GLY A 162 -19.10 -9.08 15.60
C GLY A 162 -19.56 -7.64 15.41
N ALA A 163 -19.91 -6.93 16.48
CA ALA A 163 -20.32 -5.52 16.40
C ALA A 163 -19.21 -4.64 15.78
N VAL A 164 -19.60 -3.68 14.94
CA VAL A 164 -18.66 -2.71 14.38
C VAL A 164 -18.11 -1.86 15.53
N TYR A 165 -16.80 -1.96 15.77
CA TYR A 165 -16.10 -1.11 16.72
C TYR A 165 -16.11 0.34 16.23
N ALA A 166 -17.15 1.06 16.60
CA ALA A 166 -17.28 2.48 16.35
C ALA A 166 -17.51 3.19 17.67
N THR A 167 -16.58 3.09 18.62
CA THR A 167 -16.52 3.94 19.82
C THR A 167 -17.76 3.92 20.75
N SER A 168 -18.80 3.15 20.43
CA SER A 168 -20.19 3.37 20.82
C SER A 168 -20.78 2.27 21.69
N VAL A 169 -20.15 1.10 21.81
CA VAL A 169 -20.57 0.05 22.75
C VAL A 169 -19.47 -0.18 23.77
N ARG A 170 -19.69 0.19 25.04
CA ARG A 170 -18.74 0.02 26.14
C ARG A 170 -19.27 -0.94 27.18
N THR A 171 -18.45 -1.89 27.63
CA THR A 171 -18.77 -2.70 28.81
C THR A 171 -18.21 -2.01 30.06
N TYR A 172 -19.03 -1.90 31.11
CA TYR A 172 -18.66 -1.29 32.39
C TYR A 172 -18.72 -2.33 33.52
N THR A 173 -17.59 -2.51 34.21
CA THR A 173 -17.42 -3.47 35.32
C THR A 173 -16.93 -2.82 36.62
N GLY A 174 -16.85 -1.48 36.67
CA GLY A 174 -16.35 -0.73 37.81
C GLY A 174 -17.32 -0.74 39.01
N SER A 175 -16.78 -0.58 40.22
CA SER A 175 -17.54 -0.52 41.48
C SER A 175 -18.11 0.86 41.82
N SER A 176 -17.91 1.86 40.96
CA SER A 176 -18.46 3.21 41.08
C SER A 176 -19.71 3.40 40.20
N ASN A 177 -20.30 4.59 40.25
CA ASN A 177 -21.39 4.95 39.34
C ASN A 177 -20.89 4.97 37.90
N VAL A 178 -21.81 4.67 36.96
CA VAL A 178 -21.50 4.68 35.54
C VAL A 178 -21.57 6.11 35.03
N ASP A 179 -20.46 6.61 34.49
CA ASP A 179 -20.38 7.89 33.81
C ASP A 179 -20.35 7.70 32.29
N TRP A 180 -20.90 8.66 31.54
CA TRP A 180 -20.86 8.66 30.08
C TRP A 180 -19.53 9.15 29.53
N ASN A 181 -18.97 8.40 28.59
CA ASN A 181 -17.95 8.94 27.70
C ASN A 181 -18.63 9.64 26.51
N SER A 182 -17.95 10.62 25.92
CA SER A 182 -18.44 11.35 24.75
C SER A 182 -18.73 10.43 23.56
N SER A 183 -18.04 9.29 23.48
CA SER A 183 -18.18 8.31 22.42
C SER A 183 -19.27 7.25 22.66
N ASP A 184 -19.74 7.07 23.89
CA ASP A 184 -20.66 6.00 24.21
C ASP A 184 -22.05 6.23 23.57
N TYR A 185 -22.62 5.17 23.01
CA TYR A 185 -24.02 5.11 22.57
C TYR A 185 -24.79 4.05 23.34
N LEU A 186 -24.17 2.90 23.62
CA LEU A 186 -24.65 1.81 24.42
C LEU A 186 -23.61 1.46 25.49
N VAL A 187 -24.04 1.39 26.74
CA VAL A 187 -23.19 0.87 27.83
C VAL A 187 -23.82 -0.42 28.37
N VAL A 188 -23.04 -1.49 28.42
CA VAL A 188 -23.42 -2.75 29.06
C VAL A 188 -22.81 -2.78 30.47
N ILE A 189 -23.65 -2.74 31.49
CA ILE A 189 -23.24 -2.87 32.89
C ILE A 189 -23.37 -4.34 33.30
N THR A 190 -22.25 -4.96 33.65
CA THR A 190 -22.18 -6.38 34.03
C THR A 190 -21.53 -6.61 35.39
N ASN A 191 -21.39 -5.57 36.22
CA ASN A 191 -20.64 -5.65 37.47
C ASN A 191 -21.23 -6.69 38.45
N ASN A 192 -20.35 -7.51 39.05
CA ASN A 192 -20.66 -8.51 40.08
C ASN A 192 -20.93 -7.93 41.48
N ALA A 193 -20.71 -6.63 41.72
CA ALA A 193 -20.72 -6.02 43.06
C ALA A 193 -21.85 -5.00 43.34
N ILE A 194 -22.80 -4.79 42.41
CA ILE A 194 -23.92 -3.89 42.67
C ILE A 194 -24.94 -4.61 43.56
N SER A 195 -24.78 -4.48 44.87
CA SER A 195 -25.80 -4.89 45.85
C SER A 195 -26.51 -3.65 46.39
N GLY A 196 -27.84 -3.67 46.40
CA GLY A 196 -28.66 -2.57 46.92
C GLY A 196 -28.91 -1.45 45.91
N GLN A 197 -27.88 -0.64 45.58
CA GLN A 197 -28.07 0.63 44.87
C GLN A 197 -27.19 0.76 43.61
N LEU A 198 -27.80 1.25 42.52
CA LEU A 198 -27.11 1.63 41.28
C LEU A 198 -27.64 2.99 40.82
N ALA A 199 -26.76 3.95 40.66
CA ALA A 199 -27.09 5.20 39.98
C ALA A 199 -26.73 5.09 38.50
N LEU A 200 -27.70 5.41 37.65
CA LEU A 200 -27.49 5.57 36.22
C LEU A 200 -26.90 6.95 35.93
N PRO A 201 -26.15 7.10 34.83
CA PRO A 201 -25.75 8.43 34.40
C PRO A 201 -26.98 9.28 34.06
N SER A 202 -26.91 10.59 34.29
CA SER A 202 -28.06 11.49 34.06
C SER A 202 -28.51 11.49 32.57
N PRO A 203 -29.80 11.30 32.27
CA PRO A 203 -30.36 11.34 30.92
C PRO A 203 -30.58 12.80 30.50
N THR A 204 -29.52 13.60 30.47
CA THR A 204 -29.60 14.97 29.93
C THR A 204 -29.83 14.95 28.42
N GLY A 205 -30.18 16.08 27.81
CA GLY A 205 -30.36 16.16 26.35
C GLY A 205 -29.14 15.73 25.51
N ALA A 206 -27.93 15.75 26.09
CA ALA A 206 -26.72 15.21 25.44
C ALA A 206 -26.71 13.66 25.35
N ASN A 207 -27.58 13.00 26.11
CA ASN A 207 -27.70 11.56 26.24
C ASN A 207 -29.01 11.03 25.64
N THR A 208 -29.75 11.82 24.87
CA THR A 208 -30.96 11.37 24.16
C THR A 208 -30.62 10.22 23.20
N GLY A 209 -31.42 9.16 23.23
CA GLY A 209 -31.27 7.99 22.38
C GLY A 209 -30.13 7.04 22.79
N ARG A 210 -29.36 7.38 23.83
CA ARG A 210 -28.37 6.46 24.38
C ARG A 210 -29.05 5.29 25.10
N VAL A 211 -28.42 4.13 25.02
CA VAL A 211 -28.92 2.86 25.55
C VAL A 211 -28.07 2.40 26.72
N LEU A 212 -28.71 1.84 27.73
CA LEU A 212 -28.07 1.20 28.85
C LEU A 212 -28.61 -0.22 28.98
N MET A 213 -27.73 -1.22 28.97
CA MET A 213 -28.09 -2.59 29.28
C MET A 213 -27.53 -2.95 30.65
N ILE A 214 -28.39 -3.32 31.59
CA ILE A 214 -27.98 -3.68 32.95
C ILE A 214 -28.27 -5.15 33.16
N ARG A 215 -27.27 -5.89 33.63
CA ARG A 215 -27.45 -7.25 34.15
C ARG A 215 -27.17 -7.27 35.64
N ASN A 216 -28.18 -7.60 36.45
CA ASN A 216 -28.03 -7.80 37.88
C ASN A 216 -27.58 -9.24 38.14
N ASN A 217 -26.27 -9.44 38.32
CA ASN A 217 -25.69 -10.74 38.64
C ASN A 217 -25.73 -11.08 40.14
N THR A 218 -26.29 -10.21 41.00
CA THR A 218 -26.41 -10.46 42.45
C THR A 218 -27.72 -11.16 42.80
N GLY A 219 -27.79 -11.78 43.99
CA GLY A 219 -29.03 -12.40 44.50
C GLY A 219 -30.07 -11.42 45.03
N GLY A 220 -29.69 -10.15 45.25
CA GLY A 220 -30.56 -9.09 45.75
C GLY A 220 -31.10 -8.19 44.64
N ALA A 221 -32.27 -7.58 44.87
CA ALA A 221 -32.78 -6.57 43.95
C ALA A 221 -31.90 -5.31 43.98
N VAL A 222 -31.71 -4.69 42.82
CA VAL A 222 -31.08 -3.36 42.69
C VAL A 222 -32.18 -2.33 42.48
N ALA A 223 -32.18 -1.30 43.30
CA ALA A 223 -33.16 -0.23 43.30
C ALA A 223 -32.43 1.12 43.41
N PRO A 224 -33.09 2.24 43.06
CA PRO A 224 -32.48 3.53 43.27
C PRO A 224 -32.45 3.90 44.76
N THR A 225 -31.62 4.89 45.12
CA THR A 225 -31.74 5.58 46.41
C THR A 225 -33.13 6.20 46.57
N ASN A 226 -33.66 6.81 45.50
CA ASN A 226 -34.99 7.41 45.42
C ASN A 226 -35.59 7.13 44.03
N ALA A 227 -36.89 6.81 43.91
CA ALA A 227 -37.53 6.61 42.60
C ALA A 227 -37.63 7.93 41.83
N ASN A 228 -36.66 8.24 40.95
CA ASN A 228 -36.73 9.42 40.09
C ASN A 228 -35.99 9.21 38.76
N GLY A 229 -36.62 9.64 37.66
CA GLY A 229 -36.29 9.35 36.26
C GLY A 229 -34.89 9.76 35.76
N ILE A 230 -34.06 10.35 36.64
CA ILE A 230 -32.74 10.89 36.33
C ILE A 230 -31.63 9.88 36.68
N ALA A 231 -31.57 9.37 37.91
CA ALA A 231 -30.56 8.39 38.31
C ALA A 231 -31.05 6.94 38.16
N TRP A 232 -32.29 6.76 37.67
CA TRP A 232 -32.94 5.47 37.52
C TRP A 232 -34.10 5.57 36.52
N PRO A 233 -34.51 4.47 35.86
CA PRO A 233 -35.60 4.50 34.90
C PRO A 233 -36.94 4.86 35.54
N LEU A 234 -37.67 5.75 34.88
CA LEU A 234 -38.97 6.24 35.32
C LEU A 234 -39.96 5.07 35.38
N ASN A 235 -40.71 4.99 36.49
CA ASN A 235 -41.69 3.93 36.75
C ASN A 235 -41.12 2.51 36.71
N PHE A 236 -39.81 2.35 36.95
CA PHE A 236 -39.19 1.05 37.07
C PHE A 236 -38.85 0.82 38.56
N PRO A 237 -39.51 -0.10 39.29
CA PRO A 237 -39.38 -0.16 40.74
C PRO A 237 -38.04 -0.74 41.23
N ASN A 238 -37.58 -1.83 40.60
CA ASN A 238 -36.28 -2.45 40.88
C ASN A 238 -35.91 -3.40 39.74
N LEU A 239 -34.63 -3.75 39.65
CA LEU A 239 -34.12 -4.86 38.84
C LEU A 239 -33.86 -6.04 39.78
N ALA A 240 -34.72 -7.06 39.72
CA ALA A 240 -34.59 -8.27 40.53
C ALA A 240 -33.21 -8.95 40.35
N GLY A 241 -32.77 -9.68 41.38
CA GLY A 241 -31.56 -10.51 41.32
C GLY A 241 -31.64 -11.53 40.19
N GLY A 242 -30.56 -11.68 39.41
CA GLY A 242 -30.50 -12.60 38.28
C GLY A 242 -31.16 -12.10 36.98
N SER A 243 -31.75 -10.90 36.97
CA SER A 243 -32.45 -10.34 35.81
C SER A 243 -31.59 -9.36 35.00
N ALA A 244 -31.98 -9.12 33.75
CA ALA A 244 -31.41 -8.08 32.92
C ALA A 244 -32.52 -7.19 32.33
N ALA A 245 -32.19 -5.91 32.11
CA ALA A 245 -33.08 -4.96 31.46
C ALA A 245 -32.28 -4.01 30.58
N MET A 246 -32.93 -3.54 29.51
CA MET A 246 -32.41 -2.50 28.65
C MET A 246 -33.23 -1.23 28.86
N PHE A 247 -32.52 -0.10 28.88
CA PHE A 247 -33.08 1.22 29.07
C PHE A 247 -32.63 2.15 27.97
N ILE A 248 -33.50 3.09 27.60
CA ILE A 248 -33.22 4.12 26.61
C ILE A 248 -33.56 5.49 27.20
N SER A 249 -32.70 6.48 26.95
CA SER A 249 -32.90 7.84 27.41
C SER A 249 -33.69 8.65 26.38
N ASP A 250 -34.69 9.42 26.82
CA ASP A 250 -35.41 10.40 25.99
C ASP A 250 -34.79 11.82 26.07
N GLY A 251 -33.68 11.98 26.81
CA GLY A 251 -33.06 13.28 27.08
C GLY A 251 -33.58 14.03 28.30
N THR A 252 -34.54 13.44 29.01
CA THR A 252 -35.05 13.91 30.31
C THR A 252 -35.14 12.78 31.34
N ASN A 253 -35.53 11.59 30.90
CA ASN A 253 -35.73 10.40 31.72
C ASN A 253 -35.15 9.15 31.04
N TRP A 254 -34.82 8.17 31.88
CA TRP A 254 -34.59 6.80 31.46
C TRP A 254 -35.91 6.03 31.36
N TRP A 255 -36.09 5.25 30.30
CA TRP A 255 -37.26 4.40 30.09
C TRP A 255 -36.84 2.95 29.92
N ASN A 256 -37.63 2.02 30.46
CA ASN A 256 -37.47 0.60 30.14
C ASN A 256 -37.80 0.38 28.65
N SER A 257 -36.91 -0.29 27.92
CA SER A 257 -37.05 -0.54 26.48
C SER A 257 -38.02 -1.68 26.15
N ALA A 258 -38.52 -2.43 27.13
CA ALA A 258 -39.63 -3.35 26.92
C ALA A 258 -40.94 -2.58 26.73
N SER A 259 -41.79 -3.02 25.80
CA SER A 259 -43.15 -2.50 25.68
C SER A 259 -43.91 -2.80 26.96
N ARG A 260 -44.64 -1.79 27.46
CA ARG A 260 -45.65 -1.98 28.52
C ARG A 260 -46.79 -2.86 28.04
#